data_AF-A0A933KCF5-F1
#
_entry.id   AF-A0A933KCF5-F1
#
_cell.length_a   1.000
_cell.length_b   1.000
_cell.length_c   1.000
_cell.angle_alpha   90.00
_cell.angle_beta   90.00
_cell.angle_gamma   90.00
#
_symmetry.space_group_name_H-M   'P 1'
#
loop_
_entity.id
_entity.type
_entity.pdbx_description
1 polymer ?
#
loop_
_entity_poly.entity_id
_entity_poly.type
_entity_poly.pdbx_seq_one_letter_code
_entity_poly.pdbx_strand_id
1 'polypeptide(L)'
;MWRQGDVLLIAVDTLPEDLTAARDLVVAHGEATGHSHRFEAHARRFVDRRGRQFIEVLADRAALVHEEHGTIVLPRGLYRVQIQREYSFGDPRPVAD
;
A
#
# COMPACT_ATOMS: atom_id res chain seq x y z
N MET A 1 0.97 -4.72 12.60
CA MET A 1 0.83 -4.86 11.13
C MET A 1 -0.64 -4.83 10.79
N TRP A 2 -1.03 -4.22 9.69
CA TRP A 2 -2.43 -4.10 9.25
C TRP A 2 -2.54 -4.57 7.81
N ARG A 3 -3.63 -5.26 7.45
CA ARG A 3 -3.79 -5.89 6.14
C ARG A 3 -5.19 -5.71 5.60
N GLN A 4 -5.29 -5.38 4.33
CA GLN A 4 -6.55 -5.22 3.59
C GLN A 4 -6.31 -5.67 2.14
N GLY A 5 -6.99 -6.73 1.71
CA GLY A 5 -6.78 -7.32 0.39
C GLY A 5 -5.32 -7.67 0.14
N ASP A 6 -4.75 -7.04 -0.89
CA ASP A 6 -3.37 -7.10 -1.34
C ASP A 6 -2.44 -6.08 -0.65
N VAL A 7 -2.95 -5.23 0.23
CA VAL A 7 -2.16 -4.21 0.93
C VAL A 7 -1.78 -4.67 2.34
N LEU A 8 -0.48 -4.69 2.62
CA LEU A 8 0.09 -4.90 3.95
C LEU A 8 0.84 -3.65 4.43
N LEU A 9 0.46 -3.13 5.60
CA LEU A 9 1.08 -1.99 6.26
C LEU A 9 1.91 -2.47 7.46
N ILE A 10 3.19 -2.13 7.44
CA ILE A 10 4.19 -2.55 8.43
C ILE A 10 4.76 -1.30 9.08
N ALA A 11 4.63 -1.17 10.40
CA ALA A 11 5.24 -0.06 11.13
C ALA A 11 6.77 -0.13 11.01
N VAL A 12 7.41 1.02 10.87
CA VAL A 12 8.87 1.17 10.80
C VAL A 12 9.31 2.32 11.70
N ASP A 13 10.53 2.25 12.22
CA ASP A 13 11.04 3.29 13.11
C ASP A 13 11.56 4.52 12.35
N THR A 14 12.03 4.33 11.11
CA THR A 14 12.59 5.38 10.28
C THR A 14 12.19 5.25 8.81
N LEU A 15 12.21 6.39 8.11
CA LEU A 15 12.07 6.47 6.66
C LEU A 15 13.46 6.45 5.99
N PRO A 16 13.61 5.85 4.79
CA PRO A 16 14.82 6.01 3.98
C PRO A 16 15.11 7.48 3.62
N GLU A 17 16.38 7.81 3.36
CA GLU A 17 16.78 9.17 2.99
C GLU A 17 16.39 9.54 1.54
N ASP A 18 16.28 8.56 0.65
CA ASP A 18 16.05 8.73 -0.78
C ASP A 18 14.57 8.65 -1.18
N LEU A 19 13.72 9.33 -0.42
CA LEU A 19 12.27 9.36 -0.65
C LEU A 19 11.81 10.54 -1.51
N THR A 20 10.91 10.25 -2.44
CA THR A 20 10.16 11.25 -3.21
C THR A 20 8.73 11.29 -2.72
N ALA A 21 8.23 12.48 -2.35
CA ALA A 21 6.85 12.66 -1.93
C ALA A 21 5.89 12.47 -3.13
N ALA A 22 4.89 11.61 -2.96
CA ALA A 22 3.79 11.49 -3.91
C ALA A 22 2.79 12.63 -3.71
N ARG A 23 2.09 13.01 -4.79
CA ARG A 23 1.04 14.05 -4.74
C ARG A 23 -0.32 13.48 -4.31
N ASP A 24 -0.51 12.18 -4.48
CA ASP A 24 -1.71 11.45 -4.11
C ASP A 24 -1.49 10.64 -2.82
N LEU A 25 -2.58 10.09 -2.29
CA LEU A 25 -2.60 9.20 -1.14
C LEU A 25 -3.01 7.77 -1.50
N VAL A 26 -2.87 7.38 -2.77
CA VAL A 26 -3.24 6.06 -3.27
C VAL A 26 -2.05 5.11 -3.10
N VAL A 27 -2.21 4.08 -2.28
CA VAL A 27 -1.14 3.10 -2.01
C VAL A 27 -1.21 1.87 -2.91
N ALA A 28 -2.40 1.52 -3.40
CA ALA A 28 -2.61 0.46 -4.39
C ALA A 28 -3.87 0.72 -5.20
N HIS A 29 -3.88 0.27 -6.45
CA HIS A 29 -5.09 0.17 -7.27
C HIS A 29 -5.61 -1.27 -7.17
N GLY A 30 -6.91 -1.44 -6.91
CA GLY A 30 -7.55 -2.75 -6.86
C GLY A 30 -7.57 -3.43 -8.22
N GLU A 31 -7.65 -4.77 -8.23
CA GLU A 31 -7.33 -5.59 -9.41
C GLU A 31 -8.32 -5.51 -10.58
N ALA A 32 -9.59 -5.12 -10.37
CA ALA A 32 -10.63 -5.35 -11.38
C ALA A 32 -11.53 -4.16 -11.78
N THR A 33 -11.70 -3.14 -10.92
CA THR A 33 -12.83 -2.19 -11.05
C THR A 33 -12.44 -0.71 -11.04
N GLY A 34 -11.16 -0.38 -10.90
CA GLY A 34 -10.70 1.00 -10.71
C GLY A 34 -10.82 1.52 -9.28
N HIS A 35 -11.17 0.65 -8.33
CA HIS A 35 -11.11 0.92 -6.89
C HIS A 35 -9.66 1.12 -6.43
N SER A 36 -9.48 1.78 -5.29
CA SER A 36 -8.13 2.10 -4.81
C SER A 36 -8.02 2.08 -3.30
N HIS A 37 -6.95 1.46 -2.82
CA HIS A 37 -6.54 1.59 -1.44
C HIS A 37 -5.92 2.97 -1.28
N ARG A 38 -6.60 3.86 -0.55
CA ARG A 38 -6.16 5.24 -0.39
C ARG A 38 -6.38 5.78 1.02
N PHE A 39 -5.49 6.66 1.47
CA PHE A 39 -5.74 7.42 2.69
C PHE A 39 -6.61 8.64 2.39
N GLU A 40 -7.59 8.92 3.25
CA GLU A 40 -8.49 10.07 3.05
C GLU A 40 -7.83 11.41 3.38
N ALA A 41 -7.06 11.44 4.48
CA ALA A 41 -6.38 12.64 4.99
C ALA A 41 -5.28 12.27 5.99
N HIS A 42 -4.55 13.29 6.46
CA HIS A 42 -3.58 13.21 7.56
C HIS A 42 -2.44 12.21 7.35
N ALA A 43 -2.14 11.90 6.10
CA ALA A 43 -1.02 11.06 5.71
C ALA A 43 -0.20 11.74 4.63
N ARG A 44 1.09 11.40 4.55
CA ARG A 44 1.95 11.68 3.39
C ARG A 44 2.46 10.38 2.83
N ARG A 45 2.36 10.25 1.51
CA ARG A 45 2.89 9.11 0.78
C ARG A 45 4.25 9.44 0.19
N PHE A 46 5.15 8.48 0.27
CA PHE A 46 6.48 8.56 -0.30
C PHE A 46 6.80 7.30 -1.09
N VAL A 47 7.68 7.44 -2.08
CA VAL A 47 8.21 6.34 -2.86
C VAL A 47 9.72 6.47 -2.94
N ASP A 48 10.45 5.38 -2.74
CA ASP A 48 11.89 5.36 -2.92
C ASP A 48 12.30 5.03 -4.37
N ARG A 49 13.61 5.04 -4.63
CA ARG A 49 14.15 4.71 -5.96
C ARG A 49 13.91 3.27 -6.42
N ARG A 50 13.53 2.37 -5.50
CA ARG A 50 13.22 0.96 -5.75
C ARG A 50 11.72 0.72 -5.94
N GLY A 51 10.90 1.78 -5.92
CA GLY A 51 9.44 1.68 -6.01
C GLY A 51 8.75 1.20 -4.74
N ARG A 52 9.47 1.12 -3.60
CA ARG A 52 8.87 0.82 -2.30
C ARG A 52 8.11 2.03 -1.81
N GLN A 53 6.92 1.81 -1.29
CA GLN A 53 6.03 2.87 -0.84
C GLN A 53 6.04 2.97 0.69
N PHE A 54 5.94 4.20 1.18
CA PHE A 54 5.94 4.52 2.59
C PHE A 54 4.85 5.54 2.90
N ILE A 55 4.32 5.47 4.12
CA ILE A 55 3.29 6.35 4.65
C ILE A 55 3.77 6.94 5.96
N GLU A 56 3.68 8.25 6.08
CA GLU A 56 3.79 8.99 7.34
C GLU A 56 2.40 9.45 7.75
N VAL A 57 1.91 9.00 8.90
CA VAL A 57 0.67 9.48 9.50
C VAL A 57 0.99 10.68 10.38
N LEU A 58 0.43 11.83 10.03
CA LEU A 58 0.74 13.12 10.65
C LEU A 58 -0.14 13.44 11.88
N ALA A 59 -1.38 12.96 11.89
CA ALA A 59 -2.33 13.15 13.00
C ALA A 59 -2.38 11.91 13.91
N ASP A 60 -3.19 11.96 14.98
CA ASP A 60 -3.37 10.82 15.90
C ASP A 60 -3.84 9.55 15.18
N ARG A 61 -4.60 9.73 14.09
CA ARG A 61 -5.08 8.66 13.23
C ARG A 61 -5.19 9.06 11.77
N ALA A 62 -5.01 8.10 10.87
CA ALA A 62 -5.37 8.20 9.46
C ALA A 62 -6.13 6.94 9.01
N ALA A 63 -7.12 7.13 8.14
CA ALA A 63 -7.97 6.05 7.62
C ALA A 63 -7.49 5.65 6.21
N LEU A 64 -7.13 4.38 6.05
CA LEU A 64 -6.99 3.73 4.75
C LEU A 64 -8.34 3.13 4.38
N VAL A 65 -8.91 3.58 3.28
CA VAL A 65 -10.20 3.14 2.77
C VAL A 65 -10.04 2.38 1.46
N HIS A 66 -10.98 1.49 1.18
CA HIS A 66 -11.20 0.85 -0.11
C HIS A 66 -12.70 0.61 -0.25
N GLU A 67 -13.21 0.67 -1.46
CA GLU A 67 -14.63 0.57 -1.76
C GLU A 67 -15.25 -0.79 -1.35
N GLU A 68 -14.45 -1.86 -1.36
CA GLU A 68 -14.91 -3.24 -1.08
C GLU A 68 -14.46 -3.79 0.28
N HIS A 69 -13.67 -3.04 1.03
CA HIS A 69 -13.08 -3.55 2.27
C HIS A 69 -13.28 -2.57 3.43
N GLY A 70 -13.27 -3.12 4.66
CA GLY A 70 -13.37 -2.30 5.87
C GLY A 70 -12.18 -1.36 6.02
N THR A 71 -12.44 -0.16 6.53
CA THR A 71 -11.42 0.87 6.79
C THR A 71 -10.38 0.38 7.79
N ILE A 72 -9.10 0.53 7.45
CA ILE A 72 -8.00 0.42 8.42
C ILE A 72 -7.72 1.79 9.02
N VAL A 73 -7.78 1.88 10.35
CA VAL A 73 -7.34 3.07 11.08
C VAL A 73 -5.92 2.85 11.58
N LEU A 74 -4.97 3.64 11.07
CA LEU A 74 -3.60 3.64 11.53
C LEU A 74 -3.37 4.74 12.57
N PRO A 75 -2.68 4.46 13.69
CA PRO A 75 -2.23 5.50 14.60
C PRO A 75 -1.09 6.34 13.98
N ARG A 76 -0.75 7.48 14.61
CA ARG A 76 0.41 8.29 14.24
C ARG A 76 1.69 7.44 14.17
N GLY A 77 2.45 7.57 13.09
CA GLY A 77 3.69 6.80 12.90
C GLY A 77 4.11 6.67 11.45
N LEU A 78 5.15 5.87 11.24
CA LEU A 78 5.73 5.59 9.93
C LEU A 78 5.44 4.15 9.53
N TYR A 79 5.10 3.95 8.26
CA TYR A 79 4.69 2.66 7.75
C TYR A 79 5.30 2.39 6.38
N ARG A 80 5.77 1.17 6.16
CA ARG A 80 6.08 0.63 4.84
C ARG A 80 4.83 -0.07 4.29
N VAL A 81 4.50 0.24 3.05
CA VAL A 81 3.46 -0.47 2.31
C VAL A 81 4.10 -1.60 1.51
N GLN A 82 3.53 -2.79 1.62
CA GLN A 82 3.90 -3.95 0.82
C GLN A 82 2.66 -4.46 0.09
N ILE A 83 2.74 -4.50 -1.24
CA ILE A 83 1.70 -5.09 -2.08
C ILE A 83 1.94 -6.59 -2.17
N GLN A 84 0.97 -7.38 -1.73
CA GLN A 84 0.92 -8.82 -1.83
C GLN A 84 0.27 -9.17 -3.17
N ARG A 85 1.06 -9.27 -4.24
CA ARG A 85 0.57 -9.88 -5.47
C ARG A 85 0.50 -11.39 -5.30
N GLU A 86 -0.62 -12.01 -5.69
CA GLU A 86 -0.60 -13.42 -6.04
C GLU A 86 0.33 -13.59 -7.24
N TYR A 87 1.40 -14.36 -7.05
CA TYR A 87 2.19 -14.87 -8.16
C TYR A 87 1.31 -15.91 -8.87
N SER A 88 0.56 -15.50 -9.89
CA SER A 88 0.08 -16.45 -10.89
C SER A 88 1.32 -17.00 -11.60
N PHE A 89 1.86 -18.11 -11.11
CA PHE A 89 2.83 -18.90 -11.85
C PHE A 89 2.17 -19.24 -13.20
N GLY A 90 2.83 -18.83 -14.28
CA GLY A 90 2.29 -18.86 -15.62
C GLY A 90 1.76 -20.24 -16.04
N ASP A 91 0.82 -20.19 -16.98
CA ASP A 91 0.26 -21.33 -17.72
C ASP A 91 1.26 -22.49 -17.85
N PRO A 92 0.93 -23.71 -17.37
CA PRO A 92 1.63 -24.89 -17.85
C PRO A 92 1.31 -25.02 -19.34
N ARG A 93 2.30 -24.75 -20.19
CA ARG A 93 2.23 -25.06 -21.62
C ARG A 93 1.92 -26.56 -21.75
N PRO A 94 0.98 -26.97 -22.63
CA PRO A 94 0.83 -28.39 -22.94
C PRO A 94 2.12 -28.89 -23.58
N VAL A 95 2.70 -29.93 -22.98
CA VAL A 95 3.77 -30.73 -23.60
C VAL A 95 3.15 -31.41 -24.82
N ALA A 96 3.69 -31.14 -26.00
CA ALA A 96 3.35 -31.88 -27.20
C ALA A 96 3.92 -33.30 -27.09
N ASP A 97 3.06 -34.29 -27.31
CA ASP A 97 3.39 -35.70 -27.53
C ASP A 97 4.24 -35.87 -28.79
#